data_AF-A0A9E3J1Z0-F1
#
_entry.id   AF-A0A9E3J1Z0-F1
#
_cell.length_a   1.000
_cell.length_b   1.000
_cell.length_c   1.000
_cell.angle_alpha   90.00
_cell.angle_beta   90.00
_cell.angle_gamma   90.00
#
_symmetry.space_group_name_H-M   'P 1'
#
loop_
_entity.id
_entity.type
_entity.pdbx_description
1 polymer ?
#
loop_
_entity_poly.entity_id
_entity_poly.type
_entity_poly.pdbx_seq_one_letter_code
_entity_poly.pdbx_strand_id
1 'polypeptide(L)'
;MPDEGSATAAGAGVPLDVTDGPWPATTAALIRLAAAARPPRPEDAPEDAGSDHAPADSVERLWAQVEVAAAARHGGEPGVPALVPAALQAAARLWLRDGGDTGPDRDRLAARLDALPGNGRPRVSLAPGGPLVVEGRPAIVDHLGRPLELGDPTVLCRCGGSAVKPLCDAACARDGFDDGKDPDRVPDRRDTYPGVQVTVLDNRGICQHSGRCTDRLPGVFHAGGEPFVTPSGGRMDEIVRAVRDCPSGALGYAVDGIEAREQADWGGTRAPSIEVTQDGPYRLVGGVEVVSAEGAAVPRAEGASPEHCALCRCGHSQNKPFCSGMHWYVEFRDPVADPDHVPSVFEWAGGLPALLRMTRIFYERHVPADDLLGPLFASMSPDHPQRVAAWLAEVFGGPAVYSDGYGGYHRMLSMHVGRRLTEQQRARWVELLTRSAGDAGLPNDAEFRSAFGSYLEWGTRLAFENSQTDARPPQNMPMPRWDWHTSAGPPGSRVSALPADAAASPPDPAPDLPAEGEPLRFDPHVRSLFRAGDRRSMSFAFDLWSHDDVRAHAPAILERLRNGSMPCDGAWPAERIGLFARWIEEGAQ
;
A
#
# COMPACT_ATOMS: atom_id res chain seq x y z
N MET A 1 -75.45 -23.98 13.18
CA MET A 1 -75.23 -24.46 11.81
C MET A 1 -75.62 -23.31 10.89
N PRO A 2 -74.70 -22.69 10.11
CA PRO A 2 -73.29 -22.99 9.82
C PRO A 2 -72.38 -21.81 10.31
N ASP A 3 -71.09 -21.60 10.02
CA ASP A 3 -69.95 -22.39 9.51
C ASP A 3 -68.67 -21.72 10.02
N GLU A 4 -67.57 -22.47 10.04
CA GLU A 4 -66.24 -22.09 10.53
C GLU A 4 -65.51 -21.08 9.61
N GLY A 5 -64.79 -20.12 10.23
CA GLY A 5 -63.98 -19.11 9.54
C GLY A 5 -62.61 -18.96 10.17
N SER A 6 -61.65 -19.69 9.59
CA SER A 6 -60.19 -19.59 9.66
C SER A 6 -59.60 -18.29 10.25
N ALA A 7 -58.82 -18.44 11.32
CA ALA A 7 -57.97 -17.42 11.90
C ALA A 7 -56.63 -17.35 11.13
N THR A 8 -56.32 -16.19 10.56
CA THR A 8 -54.97 -15.86 10.11
C THR A 8 -54.31 -14.99 11.17
N ALA A 9 -53.22 -15.52 11.74
CA ALA A 9 -52.39 -14.83 12.71
C ALA A 9 -51.57 -13.74 12.01
N ALA A 10 -51.92 -12.48 12.25
CA ALA A 10 -51.06 -11.34 11.93
C ALA A 10 -49.88 -11.35 12.91
N GLY A 11 -48.68 -11.67 12.41
CA GLY A 11 -47.43 -11.49 13.14
C GLY A 11 -47.19 -10.00 13.37
N ALA A 12 -47.24 -9.59 14.64
CA ALA A 12 -46.88 -8.25 15.06
C ALA A 12 -45.36 -8.07 14.87
N GLY A 13 -44.98 -7.35 13.80
CA GLY A 13 -43.65 -6.74 13.72
C GLY A 13 -43.56 -5.67 14.81
N VAL A 14 -42.51 -5.72 15.63
CA VAL A 14 -42.19 -4.64 16.56
C VAL A 14 -41.75 -3.44 15.71
N PRO A 15 -42.46 -2.29 15.74
CA PRO A 15 -42.01 -1.09 15.06
C PRO A 15 -40.76 -0.58 15.78
N LEU A 16 -39.68 -0.32 15.04
CA LEU A 16 -38.61 0.54 15.53
C LEU A 16 -39.20 1.95 15.63
N ASP A 17 -39.59 2.36 16.83
CA ASP A 17 -39.98 3.73 17.13
C ASP A 17 -38.73 4.61 17.05
N VAL A 18 -38.67 5.42 15.99
CA VAL A 18 -37.56 6.33 15.67
C VAL A 18 -37.91 7.78 16.05
N THR A 19 -39.03 8.02 16.76
CA THR A 19 -39.66 9.35 16.76
C THR A 19 -39.59 10.17 18.06
N ASP A 20 -39.15 9.63 19.20
CA ASP A 20 -39.04 10.41 20.46
C ASP A 20 -37.58 10.47 21.01
N GLY A 21 -37.03 11.70 21.17
CA GLY A 21 -35.58 12.03 21.33
C GLY A 21 -34.87 11.61 22.63
N PRO A 22 -33.62 12.07 22.94
CA PRO A 22 -32.54 12.57 22.07
C PRO A 22 -31.68 11.39 21.54
N TRP A 23 -30.58 11.69 20.87
CA TRP A 23 -29.73 10.81 20.04
C TRP A 23 -29.05 9.54 20.64
N PRO A 24 -29.07 9.21 21.95
CA PRO A 24 -28.49 7.94 22.45
C PRO A 24 -29.05 6.66 21.83
N ALA A 25 -30.26 6.67 21.26
CA ALA A 25 -30.86 5.51 20.61
C ALA A 25 -30.25 5.18 19.23
N THR A 26 -29.70 6.15 18.49
CA THR A 26 -29.20 5.96 17.11
C THR A 26 -27.80 5.36 17.07
N THR A 27 -26.88 5.81 17.95
CA THR A 27 -25.59 5.13 18.12
C THR A 27 -25.84 3.71 18.64
N ALA A 28 -26.70 3.54 19.66
CA ALA A 28 -27.07 2.22 20.17
C ALA A 28 -27.73 1.33 19.11
N ALA A 29 -28.54 1.87 18.19
CA ALA A 29 -29.11 1.13 17.08
C ALA A 29 -28.05 0.73 16.03
N LEU A 30 -27.17 1.65 15.61
CA LEU A 30 -26.05 1.34 14.70
C LEU A 30 -25.10 0.29 15.28
N ILE A 31 -24.84 0.41 16.58
CA ILE A 31 -24.10 -0.53 17.41
C ILE A 31 -24.77 -1.90 17.46
N ARG A 32 -26.08 -1.94 17.76
CA ARG A 32 -26.85 -3.18 17.90
C ARG A 32 -27.01 -3.85 16.53
N LEU A 33 -27.11 -3.08 15.46
CA LEU A 33 -27.21 -3.58 14.08
C LEU A 33 -25.85 -4.13 13.61
N ALA A 34 -24.75 -3.46 13.89
CA ALA A 34 -23.40 -3.99 13.62
C ALA A 34 -23.09 -5.24 14.47
N ALA A 35 -23.60 -5.32 15.71
CA ALA A 35 -23.47 -6.52 16.55
C ALA A 35 -24.39 -7.67 16.10
N ALA A 36 -25.60 -7.37 15.62
CA ALA A 36 -26.56 -8.37 15.11
C ALA A 36 -26.19 -8.89 13.71
N ALA A 37 -25.39 -8.13 12.96
CA ALA A 37 -24.85 -8.51 11.66
C ALA A 37 -23.55 -9.35 11.75
N ARG A 38 -23.29 -10.01 12.89
CA ARG A 38 -22.21 -10.99 13.04
C ARG A 38 -22.80 -12.40 13.02
N PRO A 39 -22.27 -13.35 12.23
CA PRO A 39 -22.52 -14.76 12.51
C PRO A 39 -21.99 -15.06 13.93
N PRO A 40 -22.71 -15.86 14.74
CA PRO A 40 -22.22 -16.24 16.06
C PRO A 40 -20.85 -16.91 15.92
N ARG A 41 -19.91 -16.61 16.84
CA ARG A 41 -18.65 -17.37 16.89
C ARG A 41 -18.99 -18.83 17.24
N PRO A 42 -18.23 -19.81 16.70
CA PRO A 42 -18.42 -21.22 17.08
C PRO A 42 -18.33 -21.44 18.59
N GLU A 43 -17.54 -20.59 19.26
CA GLU A 43 -17.23 -20.61 20.69
C GLU A 43 -18.36 -20.07 21.58
N ASP A 44 -19.27 -19.27 21.00
CA ASP A 44 -20.38 -18.61 21.69
C ASP A 44 -21.72 -19.33 21.46
N ALA A 45 -21.72 -20.47 20.75
CA ALA A 45 -22.92 -21.27 20.52
C ALA A 45 -23.30 -22.07 21.79
N PRO A 46 -24.53 -21.93 22.32
CA PRO A 46 -24.99 -22.82 23.39
C PRO A 46 -24.95 -24.27 22.89
N GLU A 47 -24.45 -25.20 23.71
CA GLU A 47 -24.32 -26.63 23.36
C GLU A 47 -25.67 -27.34 23.03
N ASP A 48 -26.81 -26.65 23.10
CA ASP A 48 -28.15 -27.24 22.90
C ASP A 48 -29.13 -26.32 22.16
N ALA A 49 -28.69 -25.60 21.13
CA ALA A 49 -29.60 -24.93 20.20
C ALA A 49 -29.97 -25.88 19.04
N GLY A 50 -31.09 -26.59 19.20
CA GLY A 50 -31.68 -27.43 18.17
C GLY A 50 -31.83 -26.72 16.82
N SER A 51 -31.54 -27.46 15.75
CA SER A 51 -31.66 -27.02 14.37
C SER A 51 -33.13 -26.87 13.97
N ASP A 52 -33.77 -25.76 14.33
CA ASP A 52 -35.04 -25.40 13.69
C ASP A 52 -35.25 -23.89 13.62
N HIS A 53 -35.21 -23.40 12.37
CA HIS A 53 -35.68 -22.09 11.87
C HIS A 53 -34.91 -20.82 12.27
N ALA A 54 -33.97 -20.38 11.41
CA ALA A 54 -33.96 -19.03 10.78
C ALA A 54 -32.70 -18.74 9.91
N PRO A 55 -32.78 -18.89 8.56
CA PRO A 55 -31.73 -18.33 7.68
C PRO A 55 -32.21 -17.27 6.66
N ALA A 56 -33.36 -17.45 5.99
CA ALA A 56 -33.78 -16.57 4.88
C ALA A 56 -34.37 -15.20 5.30
N ASP A 57 -34.97 -15.09 6.49
CA ASP A 57 -35.63 -13.86 6.97
C ASP A 57 -34.64 -12.73 7.30
N SER A 58 -33.36 -13.03 7.51
CA SER A 58 -32.38 -12.07 8.03
C SER A 58 -31.83 -11.13 6.95
N VAL A 59 -31.63 -11.64 5.73
CA VAL A 59 -31.11 -10.87 4.58
C VAL A 59 -32.14 -9.88 4.06
N GLU A 60 -33.39 -10.31 3.85
CA GLU A 60 -34.46 -9.41 3.39
C GLU A 60 -34.85 -8.38 4.48
N ARG A 61 -34.78 -8.73 5.78
CA ARG A 61 -34.95 -7.74 6.86
C ARG A 61 -33.82 -6.71 6.88
N LEU A 62 -32.57 -7.14 6.81
CA LEU A 62 -31.41 -6.25 6.73
C LEU A 62 -31.51 -5.36 5.50
N TRP A 63 -31.89 -5.94 4.37
CA TRP A 63 -32.03 -5.20 3.14
C TRP A 63 -33.18 -4.18 3.18
N ALA A 64 -34.35 -4.53 3.74
CA ALA A 64 -35.45 -3.59 3.94
C ALA A 64 -35.01 -2.39 4.80
N GLN A 65 -34.18 -2.63 5.83
CA GLN A 65 -33.58 -1.56 6.63
C GLN A 65 -32.61 -0.70 5.81
N VAL A 66 -31.79 -1.31 4.95
CA VAL A 66 -30.89 -0.58 4.04
C VAL A 66 -31.68 0.25 3.04
N GLU A 67 -32.78 -0.26 2.46
CA GLU A 67 -33.65 0.47 1.52
C GLU A 67 -34.31 1.68 2.17
N VAL A 68 -34.91 1.50 3.35
CA VAL A 68 -35.52 2.60 4.10
C VAL A 68 -34.47 3.67 4.41
N ALA A 69 -33.27 3.25 4.81
CA ALA A 69 -32.21 4.20 5.13
C ALA A 69 -31.65 4.88 3.87
N ALA A 70 -31.45 4.16 2.77
CA ALA A 70 -31.03 4.73 1.50
C ALA A 70 -32.08 5.72 0.95
N ALA A 71 -33.36 5.41 1.08
CA ALA A 71 -34.46 6.31 0.74
C ALA A 71 -34.44 7.59 1.59
N ALA A 72 -34.24 7.47 2.92
CA ALA A 72 -34.09 8.64 3.80
C ALA A 72 -32.88 9.51 3.43
N ARG A 73 -31.76 8.90 3.02
CA ARG A 73 -30.54 9.58 2.56
C ARG A 73 -30.74 10.40 1.30
N HIS A 74 -31.54 9.92 0.33
CA HIS A 74 -31.80 10.62 -0.93
C HIS A 74 -33.03 11.52 -0.90
N GLY A 75 -33.99 11.23 -0.02
CA GLY A 75 -35.23 11.99 0.15
C GLY A 75 -35.11 13.20 1.08
N GLY A 76 -34.03 13.31 1.87
CA GLY A 76 -33.86 14.40 2.84
C GLY A 76 -34.89 14.36 3.96
N GLU A 77 -35.35 13.16 4.34
CA GLU A 77 -36.34 12.93 5.39
C GLU A 77 -35.94 13.68 6.67
N PRO A 78 -36.75 14.65 7.14
CA PRO A 78 -36.44 15.42 8.33
C PRO A 78 -36.33 14.52 9.56
N GLY A 79 -35.17 14.51 10.23
CA GLY A 79 -34.99 13.83 11.52
C GLY A 79 -34.08 12.60 11.51
N VAL A 80 -33.72 12.05 10.35
CA VAL A 80 -32.73 10.96 10.26
C VAL A 80 -31.35 11.54 9.92
N PRO A 81 -30.33 11.42 10.79
CA PRO A 81 -28.98 11.88 10.47
C PRO A 81 -28.43 11.14 9.25
N ALA A 82 -27.79 11.87 8.33
CA ALA A 82 -27.19 11.31 7.12
C ALA A 82 -26.21 10.14 7.38
N LEU A 83 -25.65 10.10 8.60
CA LEU A 83 -24.78 9.04 9.09
C LEU A 83 -25.44 7.65 9.17
N VAL A 84 -26.74 7.59 9.51
CA VAL A 84 -27.42 6.32 9.81
C VAL A 84 -27.53 5.41 8.58
N PRO A 85 -28.00 5.90 7.42
CA PRO A 85 -28.00 5.12 6.18
C PRO A 85 -26.62 4.64 5.77
N ALA A 86 -25.60 5.48 5.94
CA ALA A 86 -24.25 5.14 5.54
C ALA A 86 -23.67 4.01 6.41
N ALA A 87 -23.88 4.09 7.73
CA ALA A 87 -23.47 3.06 8.65
C ALA A 87 -24.19 1.72 8.41
N LEU A 88 -25.48 1.74 8.07
CA LEU A 88 -26.25 0.52 7.72
C LEU A 88 -25.72 -0.18 6.48
N GLN A 89 -25.45 0.57 5.40
CA GLN A 89 -24.87 0.02 4.17
C GLN A 89 -23.50 -0.61 4.44
N ALA A 90 -22.66 0.06 5.23
CA ALA A 90 -21.35 -0.46 5.59
C ALA A 90 -21.42 -1.71 6.49
N ALA A 91 -22.36 -1.76 7.44
CA ALA A 91 -22.61 -2.95 8.26
C ALA A 91 -23.05 -4.15 7.41
N ALA A 92 -23.92 -3.93 6.41
CA ALA A 92 -24.32 -4.97 5.48
C ALA A 92 -23.13 -5.51 4.66
N ARG A 93 -22.20 -4.64 4.22
CA ARG A 93 -20.97 -5.06 3.53
C ARG A 93 -20.01 -5.84 4.43
N LEU A 94 -19.92 -5.48 5.71
CA LEU A 94 -19.17 -6.23 6.71
C LEU A 94 -19.74 -7.65 6.90
N TRP A 95 -21.06 -7.78 7.05
CA TRP A 95 -21.74 -9.08 7.12
C TRP A 95 -21.49 -9.95 5.89
N LEU A 96 -21.53 -9.34 4.70
CA LEU A 96 -21.10 -10.01 3.47
C LEU A 96 -19.65 -10.48 3.62
N ARG A 97 -18.70 -9.60 3.93
CA ARG A 97 -17.28 -10.01 4.01
C ARG A 97 -17.02 -11.18 4.98
N ASP A 98 -17.64 -11.17 6.15
CA ASP A 98 -17.36 -12.14 7.22
C ASP A 98 -18.13 -13.48 7.05
N GLY A 99 -18.65 -13.77 5.84
CA GLY A 99 -19.19 -15.09 5.51
C GLY A 99 -20.60 -15.36 6.04
N GLY A 100 -21.44 -14.32 6.18
CA GLY A 100 -22.88 -14.50 6.40
C GLY A 100 -23.54 -15.45 5.39
N ASP A 101 -24.69 -16.02 5.76
CA ASP A 101 -25.41 -17.14 5.11
C ASP A 101 -25.10 -17.27 3.60
N THR A 102 -24.40 -18.35 3.23
CA THR A 102 -23.85 -18.53 1.89
C THR A 102 -24.94 -19.02 0.94
N GLY A 103 -25.45 -18.14 0.08
CA GLY A 103 -26.51 -18.49 -0.87
C GLY A 103 -26.81 -17.39 -1.89
N PRO A 104 -27.71 -17.62 -2.86
CA PRO A 104 -28.06 -16.66 -3.92
C PRO A 104 -28.60 -15.32 -3.40
N ASP A 105 -29.18 -15.29 -2.19
CA ASP A 105 -29.67 -14.06 -1.56
C ASP A 105 -28.53 -13.12 -1.13
N ARG A 106 -27.36 -13.68 -0.79
CA ARG A 106 -26.14 -12.94 -0.45
C ARG A 106 -25.59 -12.19 -1.67
N ASP A 107 -25.50 -12.87 -2.81
CA ASP A 107 -25.04 -12.28 -4.07
C ASP A 107 -26.01 -11.19 -4.55
N ARG A 108 -27.32 -11.42 -4.36
CA ARG A 108 -28.36 -10.43 -4.65
C ARG A 108 -28.21 -9.19 -3.77
N LEU A 109 -27.98 -9.35 -2.45
CA LEU A 109 -27.72 -8.23 -1.54
C LEU A 109 -26.45 -7.45 -1.93
N ALA A 110 -25.36 -8.15 -2.25
CA ALA A 110 -24.11 -7.54 -2.69
C ALA A 110 -24.33 -6.68 -3.95
N ALA A 111 -24.96 -7.24 -4.99
CA ALA A 111 -25.27 -6.52 -6.22
C ALA A 111 -26.15 -5.27 -5.99
N ARG A 112 -27.12 -5.36 -5.06
CA ARG A 112 -27.97 -4.21 -4.72
C ARG A 112 -27.20 -3.12 -3.97
N LEU A 113 -26.29 -3.48 -3.07
CA LEU A 113 -25.41 -2.52 -2.37
C LEU A 113 -24.43 -1.83 -3.32
N ASP A 114 -23.93 -2.54 -4.33
CA ASP A 114 -23.03 -1.98 -5.34
C ASP A 114 -23.74 -1.05 -6.33
N ALA A 115 -25.03 -1.29 -6.56
CA ALA A 115 -25.88 -0.45 -7.41
C ALA A 115 -26.30 0.88 -6.74
N LEU A 116 -26.14 1.02 -5.42
CA LEU A 116 -26.45 2.28 -4.74
C LEU A 116 -25.45 3.36 -5.15
N PRO A 117 -25.92 4.57 -5.53
CA PRO A 117 -25.04 5.65 -5.93
C PRO A 117 -24.12 6.07 -4.77
N GLY A 118 -22.81 6.11 -5.05
CA GLY A 118 -21.84 6.70 -4.13
C GLY A 118 -22.11 8.19 -3.91
N ASN A 119 -21.79 8.70 -2.72
CA ASN A 119 -21.95 10.12 -2.42
C ASN A 119 -20.85 10.96 -3.09
N GLY A 120 -21.10 12.27 -3.20
CA GLY A 120 -20.23 13.27 -3.82
C GLY A 120 -18.83 13.41 -3.19
N ARG A 121 -18.55 14.53 -2.51
CA ARG A 121 -17.19 14.82 -2.03
C ARG A 121 -16.77 13.85 -0.91
N PRO A 122 -15.51 13.39 -0.86
CA PRO A 122 -15.00 12.52 0.19
C PRO A 122 -15.15 13.10 1.59
N ARG A 123 -15.67 12.29 2.51
CA ARG A 123 -16.10 12.72 3.85
C ARG A 123 -15.87 11.63 4.89
N VAL A 124 -15.54 12.05 6.11
CA VAL A 124 -15.56 11.25 7.34
C VAL A 124 -16.55 11.86 8.33
N SER A 125 -17.59 11.12 8.65
CA SER A 125 -18.62 11.50 9.63
C SER A 125 -18.36 10.81 10.97
N LEU A 126 -18.45 11.57 12.06
CA LEU A 126 -18.24 11.07 13.43
C LEU A 126 -19.56 10.58 14.04
N ALA A 127 -19.66 9.28 14.35
CA ALA A 127 -20.75 8.78 15.18
C ALA A 127 -20.49 9.10 16.67
N PRO A 128 -21.40 9.76 17.42
CA PRO A 128 -21.20 10.05 18.84
C PRO A 128 -20.95 8.78 19.65
N GLY A 129 -19.85 8.71 20.40
CA GLY A 129 -19.40 7.50 21.12
C GLY A 129 -19.15 6.28 20.21
N GLY A 130 -19.10 6.47 18.89
CA GLY A 130 -19.13 5.41 17.90
C GLY A 130 -17.96 5.43 16.91
N PRO A 131 -18.08 4.72 15.78
CA PRO A 131 -17.05 4.65 14.75
C PRO A 131 -16.97 5.91 13.86
N LEU A 132 -16.01 5.89 12.94
CA LEU A 132 -15.94 6.81 11.81
C LEU A 132 -16.69 6.18 10.62
N VAL A 133 -17.52 6.96 9.92
CA VAL A 133 -18.15 6.52 8.68
C VAL A 133 -17.56 7.31 7.52
N VAL A 134 -17.00 6.60 6.56
CA VAL A 134 -16.31 7.17 5.40
C VAL A 134 -17.20 7.02 4.18
N GLU A 135 -17.34 8.11 3.43
CA GLU A 135 -18.17 8.20 2.23
C GLU A 135 -17.43 8.91 1.10
N GLY A 136 -17.87 8.70 -0.13
CA GLY A 136 -17.37 9.43 -1.31
C GLY A 136 -16.06 8.87 -1.87
N ARG A 137 -15.75 7.61 -1.55
CA ARG A 137 -14.65 6.82 -2.13
C ARG A 137 -13.28 7.52 -2.10
N PRO A 138 -12.80 8.10 -0.97
CA PRO A 138 -11.38 8.46 -0.89
C PRO A 138 -10.52 7.20 -1.05
N ALA A 139 -9.31 7.32 -1.58
CA ALA A 139 -8.39 6.21 -1.62
C ALA A 139 -7.98 5.82 -0.19
N ILE A 140 -8.33 4.61 0.26
CA ILE A 140 -7.92 4.11 1.58
C ILE A 140 -6.73 3.18 1.37
N VAL A 141 -5.62 3.45 2.06
CA VAL A 141 -4.39 2.66 1.95
C VAL A 141 -3.92 2.19 3.32
N ASP A 142 -3.25 1.05 3.38
CA ASP A 142 -2.56 0.59 4.59
C ASP A 142 -1.24 1.35 4.83
N HIS A 143 -0.55 0.99 5.92
CA HIS A 143 0.72 1.58 6.32
C HIS A 143 1.87 1.33 5.34
N LEU A 144 1.72 0.34 4.45
CA LEU A 144 2.69 0.00 3.41
C LEU A 144 2.40 0.74 2.10
N GLY A 145 1.28 1.47 2.03
CA GLY A 145 0.80 2.16 0.84
C GLY A 145 0.01 1.27 -0.11
N ARG A 146 -0.44 0.09 0.33
CA ARG A 146 -1.29 -0.81 -0.47
C ARG A 146 -2.76 -0.35 -0.37
N PRO A 147 -3.50 -0.30 -1.50
CA PRO A 147 -4.94 -0.03 -1.46
C PRO A 147 -5.70 -1.05 -0.61
N LEU A 148 -6.65 -0.57 0.18
CA LEU A 148 -7.60 -1.40 0.89
C LEU A 148 -8.93 -1.39 0.11
N GLU A 149 -9.31 -2.55 -0.41
CA GLU A 149 -10.59 -2.75 -1.11
C GLU A 149 -11.75 -2.75 -0.11
N LEU A 150 -12.15 -1.55 0.31
CA LEU A 150 -13.27 -1.31 1.21
C LEU A 150 -14.45 -0.74 0.43
N GLY A 151 -15.66 -1.17 0.78
CA GLY A 151 -16.89 -0.64 0.16
C GLY A 151 -17.13 0.84 0.48
N ASP A 152 -18.08 1.45 -0.23
CA ASP A 152 -18.49 2.84 0.01
C ASP A 152 -20.00 2.92 0.23
N PRO A 153 -20.46 3.31 1.43
CA PRO A 153 -19.67 3.70 2.61
C PRO A 153 -18.88 2.56 3.26
N THR A 154 -17.89 2.92 4.06
CA THR A 154 -17.19 2.02 5.01
C THR A 154 -17.20 2.58 6.43
N VAL A 155 -17.06 1.71 7.43
CA VAL A 155 -17.06 2.08 8.86
C VAL A 155 -15.71 1.70 9.47
N LEU A 156 -14.95 2.71 9.90
CA LEU A 156 -13.64 2.56 10.49
C LEU A 156 -13.68 2.64 12.02
N CYS A 157 -12.85 1.83 12.69
CA CYS A 157 -12.76 1.79 14.14
C CYS A 157 -12.16 3.08 14.71
N ARG A 158 -12.87 3.74 15.63
CA ARG A 158 -12.36 4.94 16.33
C ARG A 158 -11.86 4.65 17.75
N CYS A 159 -12.43 3.63 18.39
CA CYS A 159 -12.25 3.33 19.80
C CYS A 159 -11.02 2.47 20.13
N GLY A 160 -10.32 1.92 19.13
CA GLY A 160 -9.20 1.01 19.37
C GLY A 160 -9.58 -0.41 19.82
N GLY A 161 -10.85 -0.70 20.12
CA GLY A 161 -11.31 -2.00 20.63
C GLY A 161 -11.67 -3.06 19.57
N SER A 162 -11.79 -2.68 18.29
CA SER A 162 -12.26 -3.63 17.26
C SER A 162 -11.30 -4.80 17.06
N ALA A 163 -11.80 -6.02 16.89
CA ALA A 163 -10.95 -7.19 16.59
C ALA A 163 -10.57 -7.26 15.10
N VAL A 164 -11.28 -6.54 14.23
CA VAL A 164 -11.14 -6.60 12.76
C VAL A 164 -10.70 -5.25 12.17
N LYS A 165 -9.84 -4.54 12.90
CA LYS A 165 -9.28 -3.25 12.47
C LYS A 165 -8.67 -3.38 11.07
N PRO A 166 -8.78 -2.34 10.23
CA PRO A 166 -9.25 -0.99 10.56
C PRO A 166 -10.78 -0.83 10.62
N LEU A 167 -11.56 -1.87 10.35
CA LEU A 167 -13.02 -1.79 10.38
C LEU A 167 -13.56 -1.83 11.81
N CYS A 168 -14.75 -1.26 12.01
CA CYS A 168 -15.45 -1.33 13.29
C CYS A 168 -16.30 -2.60 13.39
N ASP A 169 -16.16 -3.33 14.50
CA ASP A 169 -17.06 -4.44 14.88
C ASP A 169 -18.00 -4.09 16.05
N ALA A 170 -18.27 -2.79 16.23
CA ALA A 170 -19.03 -2.23 17.35
C ALA A 170 -18.42 -2.42 18.76
N ALA A 171 -17.10 -2.68 18.88
CA ALA A 171 -16.41 -2.64 20.18
C ALA A 171 -16.69 -1.36 20.97
N CYS A 172 -16.75 -0.20 20.29
CA CYS A 172 -17.05 1.09 20.91
C CYS A 172 -18.32 1.08 21.78
N ALA A 173 -19.30 0.26 21.43
CA ALA A 173 -20.50 0.09 22.22
C ALA A 173 -20.33 -0.77 23.46
N ARG A 174 -19.69 -1.92 23.25
CA ARG A 174 -19.52 -2.95 24.25
C ARG A 174 -18.68 -2.39 25.39
N ASP A 175 -17.70 -1.58 25.02
CA ASP A 175 -16.68 -1.05 25.92
C ASP A 175 -17.03 0.35 26.44
N GLY A 176 -18.11 0.97 25.95
CA GLY A 176 -18.53 2.32 26.38
C GLY A 176 -17.54 3.41 25.99
N PHE A 177 -17.20 3.50 24.70
CA PHE A 177 -16.20 4.44 24.19
C PHE A 177 -16.60 5.91 24.42
N ASP A 178 -15.76 6.62 25.17
CA ASP A 178 -15.84 8.07 25.34
C ASP A 178 -15.07 8.80 24.23
N ASP A 179 -15.80 9.57 23.43
CA ASP A 179 -15.24 10.38 22.36
C ASP A 179 -14.98 11.85 22.72
N GLY A 180 -15.10 12.19 24.00
CA GLY A 180 -14.78 13.49 24.56
C GLY A 180 -13.31 13.89 24.41
N LYS A 181 -13.09 15.21 24.35
CA LYS A 181 -11.77 15.82 24.50
C LYS A 181 -11.40 15.85 25.98
N ASP A 182 -10.16 15.50 26.27
CA ASP A 182 -9.61 15.60 27.61
C ASP A 182 -9.48 17.10 28.00
N PRO A 183 -9.93 17.50 29.19
CA PRO A 183 -9.69 18.84 29.73
C PRO A 183 -8.21 19.20 29.86
N ASP A 184 -7.35 18.22 30.13
CA ASP A 184 -5.90 18.39 30.35
C ASP A 184 -5.08 18.22 29.05
N ARG A 185 -5.75 18.18 27.89
CA ARG A 185 -5.08 18.15 26.58
C ARG A 185 -4.17 19.36 26.39
N VAL A 186 -3.18 19.23 25.52
CA VAL A 186 -2.36 20.37 25.07
C VAL A 186 -3.28 21.49 24.58
N PRO A 187 -3.19 22.70 25.16
CA PRO A 187 -4.08 23.80 24.80
C PRO A 187 -3.99 24.17 23.32
N ASP A 188 -5.11 24.63 22.78
CA ASP A 188 -5.15 25.27 21.47
C ASP A 188 -4.42 26.62 21.58
N ARG A 189 -3.16 26.64 21.14
CA ARG A 189 -2.31 27.82 21.15
C ARG A 189 -1.38 27.77 19.96
N ARG A 190 -1.49 28.79 19.11
CA ARG A 190 -0.61 28.96 17.96
C ARG A 190 0.61 29.80 18.33
N ASP A 191 1.77 29.16 18.37
CA ASP A 191 3.06 29.80 18.59
C ASP A 191 3.66 30.27 17.26
N THR A 192 4.36 31.40 17.30
CA THR A 192 4.99 32.04 16.13
C THR A 192 6.48 32.18 16.36
N TYR A 193 7.29 31.65 15.45
CA TYR A 193 8.74 31.66 15.52
C TYR A 193 9.29 32.44 14.32
N PRO A 194 9.71 33.70 14.51
CA PRO A 194 10.31 34.50 13.44
C PRO A 194 11.68 33.95 13.03
N GLY A 195 11.94 33.89 11.73
CA GLY A 195 13.25 33.55 11.16
C GLY A 195 13.73 34.61 10.19
N VAL A 196 14.97 34.46 9.71
CA VAL A 196 15.55 35.37 8.71
C VAL A 196 14.87 35.23 7.34
N GLN A 197 14.52 34.00 6.93
CA GLN A 197 13.93 33.72 5.62
C GLN A 197 12.42 33.46 5.68
N VAL A 198 11.97 32.78 6.74
CA VAL A 198 10.57 32.39 6.94
C VAL A 198 10.23 32.45 8.42
N THR A 199 8.95 32.69 8.71
CA THR A 199 8.37 32.49 10.04
C THR A 199 7.74 31.11 10.09
N VAL A 200 8.02 30.32 11.13
CA VAL A 200 7.36 29.04 11.38
C VAL A 200 6.21 29.26 12.35
N LEU A 201 5.07 28.64 12.06
CA LEU A 201 3.85 28.67 12.86
C LEU A 201 3.62 27.25 13.39
N ASP A 202 3.37 27.09 14.68
CA ASP A 202 3.17 25.78 15.29
C ASP A 202 2.01 25.84 16.29
N ASN A 203 1.06 24.92 16.16
CA ASN A 203 0.06 24.71 17.19
C ASN A 203 0.21 23.29 17.76
N ARG A 204 0.86 23.21 18.93
CA ARG A 204 1.13 21.94 19.61
C ARG A 204 -0.15 21.21 20.01
N GLY A 205 -1.28 21.92 20.18
CA GLY A 205 -2.60 21.32 20.39
C GLY A 205 -3.09 20.45 19.23
N ILE A 206 -2.50 20.61 18.03
CA ILE A 206 -2.80 19.83 16.81
C ILE A 206 -1.79 18.69 16.62
N CYS A 207 -0.65 18.73 17.32
CA CYS A 207 0.45 17.81 17.05
C CYS A 207 0.06 16.37 17.39
N GLN A 208 0.18 15.46 16.41
CA GLN A 208 0.05 14.02 16.66
C GLN A 208 1.35 13.37 17.16
N HIS A 209 2.41 14.17 17.38
CA HIS A 209 3.74 13.70 17.79
C HIS A 209 4.39 12.67 16.84
N SER A 210 4.32 12.89 15.52
CA SER A 210 4.85 11.94 14.53
C SER A 210 6.36 11.90 14.36
N GLY A 211 7.14 12.77 15.02
CA GLY A 211 8.61 12.84 14.88
C GLY A 211 9.14 13.40 13.54
N ARG A 212 8.35 13.36 12.46
CA ARG A 212 8.78 13.75 11.10
C ARG A 212 9.52 15.10 10.99
N CYS A 213 9.15 16.11 11.77
CA CYS A 213 9.85 17.41 11.73
C CYS A 213 11.20 17.38 12.48
N THR A 214 11.24 16.80 13.69
CA THR A 214 12.44 16.70 14.52
C THR A 214 13.47 15.76 13.91
N ASP A 215 13.03 14.65 13.33
CA ASP A 215 13.93 13.65 12.73
C ASP A 215 14.55 14.17 11.44
N ARG A 216 13.74 14.88 10.64
CA ARG A 216 14.16 15.40 9.33
C ARG A 216 15.04 16.63 9.44
N LEU A 217 14.71 17.57 10.32
CA LEU A 217 15.34 18.88 10.38
C LEU A 217 15.66 19.30 11.83
N PRO A 218 16.53 18.56 12.53
CA PRO A 218 16.87 18.80 13.92
C PRO A 218 17.59 20.14 14.18
N GLY A 219 18.13 20.78 13.14
CA GLY A 219 18.65 22.14 13.25
C GLY A 219 17.56 23.21 13.43
N VAL A 220 16.32 22.88 13.04
CA VAL A 220 15.15 23.77 13.13
C VAL A 220 14.16 23.33 14.20
N PHE A 221 13.89 22.02 14.33
CA PHE A 221 12.91 21.48 15.28
C PHE A 221 13.61 20.65 16.36
N HIS A 222 13.55 21.12 17.61
CA HIS A 222 14.35 20.60 18.71
C HIS A 222 13.52 19.69 19.62
N ALA A 223 13.71 18.37 19.51
CA ALA A 223 13.06 17.43 20.43
C ALA A 223 13.51 17.70 21.88
N GLY A 224 12.56 18.11 22.74
CA GLY A 224 12.85 18.45 24.14
C GLY A 224 13.59 19.77 24.37
N GLY A 225 13.78 20.58 23.32
CA GLY A 225 14.42 21.89 23.41
C GLY A 225 13.43 23.04 23.60
N GLU A 226 13.90 24.14 24.20
CA GLU A 226 13.19 25.41 24.33
C GLU A 226 14.10 26.55 23.81
N PRO A 227 13.73 27.31 22.77
CA PRO A 227 12.48 27.16 22.00
C PRO A 227 12.44 25.84 21.21
N PHE A 228 11.23 25.31 21.01
CA PHE A 228 11.03 24.11 20.18
C PHE A 228 11.46 24.34 18.73
N VAL A 229 11.28 25.56 18.19
CA VAL A 229 11.60 25.89 16.79
C VAL A 229 12.65 27.00 16.69
N THR A 230 13.66 26.79 15.85
CA THR A 230 14.63 27.81 15.42
C THR A 230 14.64 27.89 13.89
N PRO A 231 13.78 28.72 13.27
CA PRO A 231 13.64 28.74 11.80
C PRO A 231 14.96 29.05 11.07
N SER A 232 15.82 29.89 11.64
CA SER A 232 17.12 30.23 11.05
C SER A 232 18.15 29.10 11.07
N GLY A 233 17.83 27.94 11.66
CA GLY A 233 18.71 26.77 11.74
C GLY A 233 18.67 25.86 10.50
N GLY A 234 17.91 26.21 9.47
CA GLY A 234 17.79 25.44 8.23
C GLY A 234 17.46 26.33 7.04
N ARG A 235 17.54 25.77 5.83
CA ARG A 235 17.18 26.49 4.61
C ARG A 235 15.65 26.59 4.48
N MET A 236 15.17 27.70 3.92
CA MET A 236 13.74 27.91 3.62
C MET A 236 13.07 26.70 2.92
N ASP A 237 13.70 26.10 1.91
CA ASP A 237 13.10 24.99 1.17
C ASP A 237 12.98 23.71 2.01
N GLU A 238 13.92 23.46 2.93
CA GLU A 238 13.85 22.34 3.88
C GLU A 238 12.75 22.55 4.92
N ILE A 239 12.58 23.79 5.40
CA ILE A 239 11.53 24.16 6.36
C ILE A 239 10.15 24.00 5.74
N VAL A 240 9.93 24.55 4.55
CA VAL A 240 8.66 24.44 3.83
C VAL A 240 8.28 22.98 3.60
N ARG A 241 9.24 22.11 3.25
CA ARG A 241 9.00 20.66 3.12
C ARG A 241 8.61 20.03 4.47
N ALA A 242 9.33 20.34 5.55
CA ALA A 242 9.02 19.81 6.87
C ALA A 242 7.62 20.22 7.35
N VAL A 243 7.20 21.45 7.05
CA VAL A 243 5.83 21.94 7.30
C VAL A 243 4.80 21.16 6.47
N ARG A 244 5.01 21.02 5.16
CA ARG A 244 4.12 20.25 4.25
C ARG A 244 3.97 18.78 4.62
N ASP A 245 5.01 18.19 5.19
CA ASP A 245 5.05 16.77 5.58
C ASP A 245 4.51 16.53 7.00
N CYS A 246 4.12 17.58 7.74
CA CYS A 246 3.50 17.50 9.06
C CYS A 246 2.12 16.84 8.96
N PRO A 247 1.92 15.57 9.36
CA PRO A 247 0.73 14.86 8.92
C PRO A 247 -0.53 15.23 9.72
N SER A 248 -0.39 15.90 10.86
CA SER A 248 -1.54 16.46 11.58
C SER A 248 -1.89 17.88 11.15
N GLY A 249 -1.04 18.55 10.36
CA GLY A 249 -1.23 19.95 9.98
C GLY A 249 -1.02 20.93 11.13
N ALA A 250 -0.23 20.55 12.13
CA ALA A 250 0.13 21.41 13.27
C ALA A 250 1.09 22.54 12.88
N LEU A 251 1.89 22.31 11.83
CA LEU A 251 2.87 23.27 11.34
C LEU A 251 2.31 24.11 10.20
N GLY A 252 2.72 25.37 10.14
CA GLY A 252 2.52 26.31 9.05
C GLY A 252 3.76 27.18 8.86
N TYR A 253 3.76 28.02 7.83
CA TYR A 253 4.80 29.02 7.65
C TYR A 253 4.25 30.30 7.04
N ALA A 254 4.95 31.40 7.27
CA ALA A 254 4.67 32.69 6.69
C ALA A 254 5.92 33.28 6.04
N VAL A 255 5.71 34.04 4.96
CA VAL A 255 6.74 34.81 4.26
C VAL A 255 6.30 36.27 4.33
N ASP A 256 7.19 37.15 4.77
CA ASP A 256 6.91 38.58 4.95
C ASP A 256 5.63 38.86 5.79
N GLY A 257 5.39 38.02 6.79
CA GLY A 257 4.22 38.11 7.67
C GLY A 257 2.91 37.57 7.08
N ILE A 258 2.92 37.07 5.84
CA ILE A 258 1.76 36.48 5.18
C ILE A 258 1.85 34.96 5.25
N GLU A 259 0.84 34.33 5.86
CA GLU A 259 0.77 32.88 5.94
C GLU A 259 0.58 32.25 4.55
N ALA A 260 1.48 31.33 4.19
CA ALA A 260 1.47 30.62 2.92
C ALA A 260 0.67 29.29 3.03
N ARG A 261 -0.58 29.40 3.49
CA ARG A 261 -1.44 28.24 3.80
C ARG A 261 -1.70 27.38 2.57
N GLU A 262 -2.09 27.98 1.46
CA GLU A 262 -2.35 27.26 0.20
C GLU A 262 -1.13 26.44 -0.22
N GLN A 263 0.07 27.00 -0.12
CA GLN A 263 1.30 26.31 -0.46
C GLN A 263 1.65 25.21 0.55
N ALA A 264 1.39 25.41 1.84
CA ALA A 264 1.57 24.36 2.87
C ALA A 264 0.61 23.18 2.64
N ASP A 265 -0.59 23.47 2.15
CA ASP A 265 -1.67 22.52 1.87
C ASP A 265 -1.67 22.02 0.41
N TRP A 266 -0.50 22.04 -0.25
CA TRP A 266 -0.32 21.51 -1.60
C TRP A 266 -1.20 22.13 -2.69
N GLY A 267 -1.78 23.31 -2.48
CA GLY A 267 -2.59 24.02 -3.48
C GLY A 267 -3.76 23.20 -4.03
N GLY A 268 -4.27 22.24 -3.26
CA GLY A 268 -5.35 21.34 -3.72
C GLY A 268 -4.92 20.30 -4.76
N THR A 269 -3.63 20.06 -4.99
CA THR A 269 -3.16 19.08 -5.99
C THR A 269 -3.20 17.63 -5.51
N ARG A 270 -3.44 17.39 -4.22
CA ARG A 270 -3.45 16.06 -3.63
C ARG A 270 -4.82 15.41 -3.75
N ALA A 271 -4.84 14.19 -4.27
CA ALA A 271 -6.06 13.40 -4.30
C ALA A 271 -6.52 13.06 -2.86
N PRO A 272 -7.84 13.06 -2.59
CA PRO A 272 -8.40 12.64 -1.31
C PRO A 272 -7.99 11.21 -0.95
N SER A 273 -7.39 11.04 0.24
CA SER A 273 -6.95 9.72 0.70
C SER A 273 -6.95 9.61 2.23
N ILE A 274 -7.09 8.38 2.73
CA ILE A 274 -6.99 8.00 4.13
C ILE A 274 -5.92 6.91 4.26
N GLU A 275 -4.81 7.23 4.93
CA GLU A 275 -3.78 6.24 5.30
C GLU A 275 -4.13 5.64 6.67
N VAL A 276 -4.25 4.32 6.73
CA VAL A 276 -4.31 3.54 7.98
C VAL A 276 -2.87 3.28 8.42
N THR A 277 -2.35 4.12 9.31
CA THR A 277 -0.97 3.95 9.82
C THR A 277 -0.89 2.77 10.78
N GLN A 278 0.20 2.01 10.74
CA GLN A 278 0.42 0.88 11.65
C GLN A 278 0.41 1.38 13.09
N ASP A 279 -0.38 0.73 13.96
CA ASP A 279 -0.41 1.01 15.40
C ASP A 279 -0.71 2.48 15.75
N GLY A 280 -1.31 3.21 14.83
CA GLY A 280 -1.40 4.67 14.88
C GLY A 280 -2.71 5.24 14.34
N PRO A 281 -2.77 6.56 14.11
CA PRO A 281 -3.98 7.24 13.64
C PRO A 281 -4.33 6.94 12.18
N TYR A 282 -5.51 7.38 11.76
CA TYR A 282 -5.81 7.58 10.34
C TYR A 282 -5.25 8.93 9.90
N ARG A 283 -4.50 9.00 8.80
CA ARG A 283 -4.03 10.27 8.23
C ARG A 283 -4.86 10.59 7.00
N LEU A 284 -5.62 11.68 7.09
CA LEU A 284 -6.48 12.20 6.04
C LEU A 284 -5.72 13.25 5.27
N VAL A 285 -5.88 13.22 3.95
CA VAL A 285 -5.19 14.12 3.02
C VAL A 285 -6.08 14.41 1.81
N GLY A 286 -5.76 15.43 1.03
CA GLY A 286 -6.51 15.84 -0.15
C GLY A 286 -7.87 16.46 0.16
N GLY A 287 -8.04 17.03 1.35
CA GLY A 287 -9.26 17.76 1.73
C GLY A 287 -10.46 16.86 2.01
N VAL A 288 -10.24 15.64 2.52
CA VAL A 288 -11.34 14.80 3.04
C VAL A 288 -12.02 15.52 4.20
N GLU A 289 -13.32 15.80 4.06
CA GLU A 289 -14.07 16.54 5.07
C GLU A 289 -14.20 15.74 6.37
N VAL A 290 -14.20 16.41 7.52
CA VAL A 290 -14.48 15.77 8.82
C VAL A 290 -15.68 16.49 9.46
N VAL A 291 -16.77 15.75 9.65
CA VAL A 291 -18.06 16.30 10.06
C VAL A 291 -18.69 15.52 11.22
N SER A 292 -19.59 16.17 11.97
CA SER A 292 -20.42 15.50 12.98
C SER A 292 -21.46 14.58 12.32
N ALA A 293 -22.21 13.83 13.12
CA ALA A 293 -23.31 13.00 12.64
C ALA A 293 -24.41 13.80 11.91
N GLU A 294 -24.56 15.07 12.29
CA GLU A 294 -25.50 16.03 11.70
C GLU A 294 -24.94 16.70 10.44
N GLY A 295 -23.69 16.38 10.05
CA GLY A 295 -23.04 16.92 8.88
C GLY A 295 -22.39 18.30 9.08
N ALA A 296 -22.35 18.82 10.30
CA ALA A 296 -21.65 20.06 10.62
C ALA A 296 -20.13 19.87 10.65
N ALA A 297 -19.36 20.86 10.21
CA ALA A 297 -17.90 20.80 10.27
C ALA A 297 -17.41 20.66 11.72
N VAL A 298 -16.49 19.73 11.96
CA VAL A 298 -15.91 19.54 13.30
C VAL A 298 -15.01 20.72 13.66
N PRO A 299 -15.16 21.34 14.85
CA PRO A 299 -14.29 22.43 15.28
C PRO A 299 -12.82 22.03 15.28
N ARG A 300 -11.99 22.86 14.65
CA ARG A 300 -10.53 22.70 14.56
C ARG A 300 -9.82 23.77 15.37
N ALA A 301 -8.64 23.43 15.86
CA ALA A 301 -7.75 24.36 16.56
C ALA A 301 -7.18 25.41 15.61
N GLU A 302 -6.66 26.51 16.15
CA GLU A 302 -6.16 27.64 15.37
C GLU A 302 -5.01 27.21 14.44
N GLY A 303 -5.09 27.56 13.16
CA GLY A 303 -4.06 27.23 12.18
C GLY A 303 -4.06 25.77 11.72
N ALA A 304 -5.07 24.97 12.07
CA ALA A 304 -5.24 23.62 11.54
C ALA A 304 -5.33 23.63 10.01
N SER A 305 -4.64 22.68 9.37
CA SER A 305 -4.81 22.47 7.93
C SER A 305 -6.25 22.02 7.62
N PRO A 306 -6.94 22.64 6.63
CA PRO A 306 -8.15 22.09 6.04
C PRO A 306 -7.88 20.92 5.07
N GLU A 307 -6.65 20.76 4.56
CA GLU A 307 -6.30 19.73 3.57
C GLU A 307 -5.94 18.38 4.19
N HIS A 308 -5.26 18.38 5.33
CA HIS A 308 -4.84 17.15 5.99
C HIS A 308 -5.00 17.21 7.51
N CYS A 309 -5.22 16.06 8.13
CA CYS A 309 -5.25 15.91 9.58
C CYS A 309 -5.04 14.45 9.99
N ALA A 310 -4.78 14.21 11.28
CA ALA A 310 -4.70 12.88 11.85
C ALA A 310 -5.89 12.60 12.78
N LEU A 311 -6.69 11.57 12.50
CA LEU A 311 -7.80 11.14 13.34
C LEU A 311 -7.37 9.99 14.27
N CYS A 312 -7.79 10.07 15.53
CA CYS A 312 -7.54 9.05 16.53
C CYS A 312 -8.20 7.72 16.14
N ARG A 313 -7.43 6.64 16.25
CA ARG A 313 -7.86 5.26 16.03
C ARG A 313 -7.76 4.39 17.29
N CYS A 314 -6.93 4.79 18.25
CA CYS A 314 -6.66 4.02 19.46
C CYS A 314 -7.70 4.21 20.59
N GLY A 315 -8.66 5.13 20.44
CA GLY A 315 -9.62 5.46 21.50
C GLY A 315 -9.09 6.31 22.66
N HIS A 316 -7.77 6.50 22.80
CA HIS A 316 -7.17 7.16 23.98
C HIS A 316 -6.62 8.57 23.73
N SER A 317 -6.87 9.18 22.57
CA SER A 317 -6.41 10.54 22.33
C SER A 317 -6.99 11.54 23.35
N GLN A 318 -6.17 12.48 23.79
CA GLN A 318 -6.62 13.62 24.59
C GLN A 318 -7.34 14.69 23.75
N ASN A 319 -7.13 14.73 22.43
CA ASN A 319 -7.70 15.73 21.53
C ASN A 319 -8.70 15.14 20.52
N LYS A 320 -9.53 14.16 20.94
CA LYS A 320 -10.50 13.50 20.03
C LYS A 320 -11.38 14.52 19.29
N PRO A 321 -11.71 14.27 18.02
CA PRO A 321 -11.41 13.08 17.22
C PRO A 321 -9.97 13.06 16.67
N PHE A 322 -9.16 14.10 16.90
CA PHE A 322 -7.81 14.20 16.37
C PHE A 322 -6.82 13.40 17.22
N CYS A 323 -5.72 12.96 16.60
CA CYS A 323 -4.67 12.24 17.30
C CYS A 323 -3.78 13.20 18.09
N SER A 324 -3.52 12.87 19.35
CA SER A 324 -2.59 13.57 20.25
C SER A 324 -1.28 12.80 20.49
N GLY A 325 -1.04 11.71 19.75
CA GLY A 325 0.11 10.83 19.97
C GLY A 325 -0.07 9.79 21.09
N MET A 326 -1.18 9.82 21.84
CA MET A 326 -1.45 8.89 22.95
C MET A 326 -1.35 7.39 22.59
N HIS A 327 -1.50 7.03 21.32
CA HIS A 327 -1.36 5.65 20.85
C HIS A 327 0.01 5.02 21.19
N TRP A 328 1.08 5.82 21.29
CA TRP A 328 2.38 5.36 21.75
C TRP A 328 2.36 4.98 23.24
N TYR A 329 1.77 5.83 24.07
CA TYR A 329 1.77 5.66 25.53
C TYR A 329 0.81 4.57 26.02
N VAL A 330 -0.26 4.31 25.27
CA VAL A 330 -1.19 3.21 25.56
C VAL A 330 -0.84 1.94 24.79
N GLU A 331 0.31 1.92 24.10
CA GLU A 331 0.81 0.78 23.33
C GLU A 331 -0.25 0.19 22.39
N PHE A 332 -0.97 1.06 21.68
CA PHE A 332 -2.01 0.63 20.76
C PHE A 332 -1.41 -0.24 19.65
N ARG A 333 -2.01 -1.40 19.40
CA ARG A 333 -1.58 -2.33 18.36
C ARG A 333 -2.71 -2.71 17.42
N ASP A 334 -2.36 -2.86 16.15
CA ASP A 334 -3.18 -3.55 15.17
C ASP A 334 -3.20 -5.07 15.41
N PRO A 335 -4.28 -5.77 15.02
CA PRO A 335 -4.27 -7.23 14.98
C PRO A 335 -3.15 -7.73 14.06
N VAL A 336 -2.36 -8.69 14.54
CA VAL A 336 -1.37 -9.39 13.72
C VAL A 336 -2.12 -10.40 12.85
N ALA A 337 -2.07 -10.22 11.53
CA ALA A 337 -2.83 -11.05 10.59
C ALA A 337 -2.33 -12.50 10.54
N ASP A 338 -1.02 -12.71 10.67
CA ASP A 338 -0.36 -14.00 10.73
C ASP A 338 0.90 -13.87 11.60
N PRO A 339 0.97 -14.51 12.78
CA PRO A 339 2.12 -14.42 13.67
C PRO A 339 3.39 -15.09 13.12
N ASP A 340 3.25 -16.00 12.14
CA ASP A 340 4.37 -16.69 11.50
C ASP A 340 4.83 -16.00 10.20
N HIS A 341 4.19 -14.89 9.83
CA HIS A 341 4.53 -14.12 8.62
C HIS A 341 5.92 -13.51 8.75
N VAL A 342 6.84 -13.96 7.89
CA VAL A 342 8.15 -13.31 7.71
C VAL A 342 7.95 -12.11 6.77
N PRO A 343 8.13 -10.87 7.24
CA PRO A 343 7.91 -9.68 6.43
C PRO A 343 8.88 -9.67 5.25
N SER A 344 8.48 -9.20 4.08
CA SER A 344 9.43 -8.94 3.00
C SER A 344 10.39 -7.78 3.35
N VAL A 345 11.48 -7.61 2.58
CA VAL A 345 12.38 -6.46 2.75
C VAL A 345 11.61 -5.14 2.58
N PHE A 346 10.61 -5.11 1.69
CA PHE A 346 9.71 -3.98 1.49
C PHE A 346 8.87 -3.68 2.74
N GLU A 347 8.27 -4.71 3.34
CA GLU A 347 7.45 -4.58 4.54
C GLU A 347 8.27 -4.11 5.72
N TRP A 348 9.44 -4.73 5.94
CA TRP A 348 10.37 -4.35 7.00
C TRP A 348 10.89 -2.93 6.84
N ALA A 349 11.15 -2.47 5.61
CA ALA A 349 11.55 -1.10 5.33
C ALA A 349 10.50 -0.04 5.72
N GLY A 350 9.24 -0.45 5.97
CA GLY A 350 8.11 0.46 6.19
C GLY A 350 7.35 0.80 4.91
N GLY A 351 7.43 -0.05 3.89
CA GLY A 351 6.67 0.03 2.65
C GLY A 351 7.00 1.21 1.75
N LEU A 352 6.10 1.49 0.80
CA LEU A 352 6.28 2.55 -0.20
C LEU A 352 6.43 3.93 0.42
N PRO A 353 5.66 4.31 1.48
CA PRO A 353 5.85 5.60 2.12
C PRO A 353 7.27 5.80 2.68
N ALA A 354 7.91 4.77 3.22
CA ALA A 354 9.28 4.86 3.74
C ALA A 354 10.31 5.01 2.62
N LEU A 355 10.20 4.18 1.57
CA LEU A 355 11.08 4.26 0.40
C LEU A 355 10.94 5.60 -0.33
N LEU A 356 9.73 6.15 -0.43
CA LEU A 356 9.51 7.47 -1.01
C LEU A 356 10.14 8.59 -0.18
N ARG A 357 10.06 8.54 1.15
CA ARG A 357 10.77 9.51 2.01
C ARG A 357 12.27 9.46 1.75
N MET A 358 12.84 8.25 1.70
CA MET A 358 14.26 8.04 1.41
C MET A 358 14.65 8.61 0.04
N THR A 359 13.95 8.27 -1.04
CA THR A 359 14.32 8.74 -2.37
C THR A 359 14.13 10.25 -2.53
N ARG A 360 13.15 10.86 -1.85
CA ARG A 360 13.02 12.32 -1.80
C ARG A 360 14.21 12.96 -1.08
N ILE A 361 14.61 12.46 0.08
CA ILE A 361 15.81 12.97 0.77
C ILE A 361 17.04 12.84 -0.14
N PHE A 362 17.19 11.70 -0.80
CA PHE A 362 18.29 11.47 -1.72
C PHE A 362 18.32 12.48 -2.87
N TYR A 363 17.26 12.55 -3.68
CA TYR A 363 17.23 13.35 -4.90
C TYR A 363 16.99 14.85 -4.68
N GLU A 364 16.34 15.24 -3.59
CA GLU A 364 16.00 16.65 -3.33
C GLU A 364 16.99 17.35 -2.41
N ARG A 365 17.78 16.61 -1.63
CA ARG A 365 18.75 17.17 -0.67
C ARG A 365 20.18 16.78 -0.98
N HIS A 366 20.49 15.48 -1.01
CA HIS A 366 21.88 15.01 -1.12
C HIS A 366 22.44 15.12 -2.54
N VAL A 367 21.69 14.70 -3.56
CA VAL A 367 22.13 14.75 -4.96
C VAL A 367 22.39 16.18 -5.46
N PRO A 368 21.52 17.18 -5.24
CA PRO A 368 21.76 18.55 -5.73
C PRO A 368 22.95 19.24 -5.06
N ALA A 369 23.32 18.80 -3.84
CA ALA A 369 24.45 19.33 -3.09
C ALA A 369 25.78 18.61 -3.41
N ASP A 370 25.75 17.57 -4.24
CA ASP A 370 26.92 16.76 -4.57
C ASP A 370 27.50 17.13 -5.94
N ASP A 371 28.78 17.48 -5.98
CA ASP A 371 29.46 17.92 -7.20
C ASP A 371 29.52 16.84 -8.30
N LEU A 372 29.47 15.56 -7.92
CA LEU A 372 29.61 14.44 -8.84
C LEU A 372 28.26 13.98 -9.41
N LEU A 373 27.22 13.91 -8.56
CA LEU A 373 25.90 13.45 -8.96
C LEU A 373 24.96 14.58 -9.38
N GLY A 374 25.10 15.79 -8.82
CA GLY A 374 24.25 16.93 -9.12
C GLY A 374 24.09 17.19 -10.63
N PRO A 375 25.18 17.26 -11.41
CA PRO A 375 25.09 17.45 -12.86
C PRO A 375 24.35 16.34 -13.61
N LEU A 376 24.39 15.09 -13.12
CA LEU A 376 23.71 13.96 -13.77
C LEU A 376 22.18 14.06 -13.66
N PHE A 377 21.69 14.65 -12.57
CA PHE A 377 20.27 14.71 -12.25
C PHE A 377 19.67 16.12 -12.38
N ALA A 378 20.45 17.10 -12.84
CA ALA A 378 20.02 18.50 -12.95
C ALA A 378 18.74 18.71 -13.79
N SER A 379 18.49 17.83 -14.77
CA SER A 379 17.31 17.85 -15.63
C SER A 379 16.35 16.68 -15.39
N MET A 380 16.42 16.04 -14.22
CA MET A 380 15.50 14.94 -13.89
C MET A 380 14.05 15.42 -13.81
N SER A 381 13.12 14.53 -14.12
CA SER A 381 11.69 14.82 -13.92
C SER A 381 11.39 15.04 -12.42
N PRO A 382 10.48 15.95 -12.04
CA PRO A 382 10.08 16.14 -10.65
C PRO A 382 9.53 14.89 -9.96
N ASP A 383 9.02 13.92 -10.73
CA ASP A 383 8.50 12.65 -10.23
C ASP A 383 9.53 11.50 -10.18
N HIS A 384 10.81 11.79 -10.46
CA HIS A 384 11.90 10.81 -10.42
C HIS A 384 12.04 10.10 -9.06
N PRO A 385 11.94 10.78 -7.89
CA PRO A 385 11.97 10.10 -6.59
C PRO A 385 10.88 9.02 -6.43
N GLN A 386 9.67 9.29 -6.93
CA GLN A 386 8.52 8.39 -6.90
C GLN A 386 8.77 7.15 -7.75
N ARG A 387 9.33 7.34 -8.95
CA ARG A 387 9.70 6.23 -9.85
C ARG A 387 10.73 5.31 -9.21
N VAL A 388 11.77 5.87 -8.61
CA VAL A 388 12.81 5.06 -7.94
C VAL A 388 12.26 4.36 -6.70
N ALA A 389 11.39 5.01 -5.92
CA ALA A 389 10.75 4.37 -4.77
C ALA A 389 9.86 3.20 -5.20
N ALA A 390 9.08 3.36 -6.27
CA ALA A 390 8.26 2.29 -6.83
C ALA A 390 9.11 1.12 -7.35
N TRP A 391 10.24 1.41 -8.01
CA TRP A 391 11.19 0.38 -8.46
C TRP A 391 11.74 -0.42 -7.28
N LEU A 392 12.25 0.25 -6.25
CA LEU A 392 12.77 -0.41 -5.05
C LEU A 392 11.68 -1.18 -4.32
N ALA A 393 10.47 -0.64 -4.25
CA ALA A 393 9.33 -1.31 -3.62
C ALA A 393 9.05 -2.66 -4.27
N GLU A 394 8.92 -2.69 -5.60
CA GLU A 394 8.64 -3.91 -6.34
C GLU A 394 9.79 -4.93 -6.22
N VAL A 395 11.04 -4.47 -6.31
CA VAL A 395 12.23 -5.32 -6.14
C VAL A 395 12.24 -6.01 -4.77
N PHE A 396 11.89 -5.28 -3.70
CA PHE A 396 11.93 -5.79 -2.33
C PHE A 396 10.68 -6.59 -1.92
N GLY A 397 9.86 -7.03 -2.89
CA GLY A 397 8.67 -7.84 -2.64
C GLY A 397 7.41 -7.03 -2.35
N GLY A 398 7.39 -5.75 -2.72
CA GLY A 398 6.22 -4.90 -2.73
C GLY A 398 5.34 -5.06 -3.98
N PRO A 399 4.26 -4.29 -4.10
CA PRO A 399 3.35 -4.34 -5.24
C PRO A 399 4.03 -3.89 -6.55
N ALA A 400 3.49 -4.32 -7.69
CA ALA A 400 4.02 -4.08 -9.04
C ALA A 400 3.81 -2.66 -9.58
N VAL A 401 3.87 -1.65 -8.69
CA VAL A 401 3.56 -0.24 -9.00
C VAL A 401 4.48 0.30 -10.10
N TYR A 402 5.75 -0.14 -10.13
CA TYR A 402 6.67 0.33 -11.15
C TYR A 402 6.41 -0.32 -12.50
N SER A 403 6.22 -1.63 -12.52
CA SER A 403 5.88 -2.36 -13.75
C SER A 403 4.58 -1.84 -14.37
N ASP A 404 3.52 -1.72 -13.57
CA ASP A 404 2.20 -1.29 -14.03
C ASP A 404 2.18 0.18 -14.46
N GLY A 405 2.88 1.06 -13.72
CA GLY A 405 2.86 2.50 -13.97
C GLY A 405 3.93 3.01 -14.95
N TYR A 406 5.05 2.32 -15.06
CA TYR A 406 6.23 2.82 -15.77
C TYR A 406 6.81 1.86 -16.81
N GLY A 407 6.35 0.61 -16.90
CA GLY A 407 6.77 -0.34 -17.93
C GLY A 407 7.95 -1.23 -17.56
N GLY A 408 8.21 -1.39 -16.25
CA GLY A 408 9.08 -2.46 -15.73
C GLY A 408 10.55 -2.37 -16.17
N TYR A 409 11.23 -3.53 -16.19
CA TYR A 409 12.66 -3.62 -16.48
C TYR A 409 13.07 -2.90 -17.77
N HIS A 410 12.31 -3.06 -18.86
CA HIS A 410 12.60 -2.43 -20.13
C HIS A 410 12.69 -0.90 -20.01
N ARG A 411 11.76 -0.27 -19.27
CA ARG A 411 11.83 1.17 -19.01
C ARG A 411 13.08 1.54 -18.24
N MET A 412 13.37 0.83 -17.14
CA MET A 412 14.56 1.10 -16.32
C MET A 412 15.83 1.03 -17.18
N LEU A 413 15.97 -0.01 -18.00
CA LEU A 413 17.09 -0.18 -18.89
C LEU A 413 17.24 1.01 -19.86
N SER A 414 16.13 1.44 -20.49
CA SER A 414 16.14 2.56 -21.44
C SER A 414 16.65 3.88 -20.85
N MET A 415 16.51 4.06 -19.53
CA MET A 415 16.98 5.27 -18.84
C MET A 415 18.49 5.27 -18.58
N HIS A 416 19.14 4.11 -18.58
CA HIS A 416 20.55 3.94 -18.25
C HIS A 416 21.44 3.73 -19.48
N VAL A 417 20.92 3.14 -20.57
CA VAL A 417 21.71 2.88 -21.79
C VAL A 417 22.36 4.16 -22.33
N GLY A 418 23.65 4.07 -22.65
CA GLY A 418 24.42 5.16 -23.25
C GLY A 418 24.76 6.33 -22.32
N ARG A 419 24.47 6.23 -21.01
CA ARG A 419 24.77 7.29 -20.03
C ARG A 419 26.24 7.40 -19.64
N ARG A 420 27.08 6.39 -19.96
CA ARG A 420 28.52 6.36 -19.64
C ARG A 420 28.81 6.68 -18.18
N LEU A 421 28.08 6.03 -17.27
CA LEU A 421 28.30 6.22 -15.84
C LEU A 421 29.70 5.76 -15.48
N THR A 422 30.34 6.48 -14.56
CA THR A 422 31.66 6.12 -14.01
C THR A 422 31.52 5.33 -12.72
N GLU A 423 32.55 4.55 -12.36
CA GLU A 423 32.56 3.82 -11.09
C GLU A 423 32.51 4.76 -9.88
N GLN A 424 33.13 5.94 -9.98
CA GLN A 424 33.08 6.96 -8.94
C GLN A 424 31.64 7.47 -8.72
N GLN A 425 30.89 7.72 -9.81
CA GLN A 425 29.49 8.12 -9.74
C GLN A 425 28.62 7.01 -9.13
N ARG A 426 28.85 5.75 -9.54
CA ARG A 426 28.13 4.59 -9.00
C ARG A 426 28.34 4.46 -7.49
N ALA A 427 29.59 4.45 -7.03
CA ALA A 427 29.93 4.33 -5.62
C ALA A 427 29.34 5.48 -4.79
N ARG A 428 29.43 6.71 -5.31
CA ARG A 428 28.86 7.90 -4.64
C ARG A 428 27.35 7.84 -4.54
N TRP A 429 26.68 7.30 -5.56
CA TRP A 429 25.22 7.08 -5.53
C TRP A 429 24.81 6.11 -4.42
N VAL A 430 25.52 4.99 -4.27
CA VAL A 430 25.26 4.00 -3.21
C VAL A 430 25.47 4.60 -1.82
N GLU A 431 26.57 5.34 -1.62
CA GLU A 431 26.88 6.01 -0.36
C GLU A 431 25.76 6.96 0.05
N LEU A 432 25.39 7.88 -0.85
CA LEU A 432 24.39 8.91 -0.55
C LEU A 432 22.98 8.33 -0.39
N LEU A 433 22.61 7.29 -1.13
CA LEU A 433 21.31 6.63 -0.93
C LEU A 433 21.27 5.88 0.41
N THR A 434 22.37 5.23 0.80
CA THR A 434 22.48 4.56 2.11
C THR A 434 22.38 5.56 3.26
N ARG A 435 23.03 6.73 3.14
CA ARG A 435 22.86 7.85 4.08
C ARG A 435 21.40 8.31 4.13
N SER A 436 20.76 8.45 2.96
CA SER A 436 19.37 8.86 2.85
C SER A 436 18.41 7.88 3.53
N ALA A 437 18.73 6.58 3.53
CA ALA A 437 17.96 5.57 4.26
C ALA A 437 18.01 5.83 5.78
N GLY A 438 19.19 6.16 6.32
CA GLY A 438 19.35 6.58 7.72
C GLY A 438 18.55 7.85 8.03
N ASP A 439 18.70 8.89 7.22
CA ASP A 439 17.99 10.17 7.39
C ASP A 439 16.46 10.01 7.27
N ALA A 440 15.98 9.01 6.54
CA ALA A 440 14.56 8.69 6.39
C ALA A 440 13.99 7.82 7.51
N GLY A 441 14.82 7.36 8.45
CA GLY A 441 14.44 6.48 9.54
C GLY A 441 14.12 5.05 9.10
N LEU A 442 14.71 4.56 8.01
CA LEU A 442 14.61 3.14 7.66
C LEU A 442 15.31 2.28 8.74
N PRO A 443 14.94 0.99 8.88
CA PRO A 443 15.56 0.10 9.85
C PRO A 443 17.09 0.07 9.77
N ASN A 444 17.73 -0.18 10.91
CA ASN A 444 19.18 -0.18 11.05
C ASN A 444 19.73 -1.48 11.64
N ASP A 445 18.90 -2.52 11.74
CA ASP A 445 19.33 -3.88 12.10
C ASP A 445 20.25 -4.47 11.03
N ALA A 446 21.06 -5.46 11.42
CA ALA A 446 22.12 -6.01 10.58
C ALA A 446 21.54 -6.75 9.37
N GLU A 447 20.44 -7.45 9.57
CA GLU A 447 19.70 -8.21 8.57
C GLU A 447 19.21 -7.30 7.45
N PHE A 448 18.50 -6.22 7.78
CA PHE A 448 18.03 -5.24 6.80
C PHE A 448 19.18 -4.53 6.10
N ARG A 449 20.19 -4.06 6.84
CA ARG A 449 21.33 -3.35 6.23
C ARG A 449 22.12 -4.23 5.26
N SER A 450 22.23 -5.52 5.57
CA SER A 450 22.84 -6.51 4.68
C SER A 450 22.03 -6.69 3.40
N ALA A 451 20.74 -6.98 3.51
CA ALA A 451 19.86 -7.21 2.35
C ALA A 451 19.74 -5.95 1.47
N PHE A 452 19.48 -4.79 2.07
CA PHE A 452 19.34 -3.53 1.36
C PHE A 452 20.65 -3.10 0.69
N GLY A 453 21.76 -3.10 1.44
CA GLY A 453 23.07 -2.69 0.93
C GLY A 453 23.58 -3.59 -0.19
N SER A 454 23.40 -4.90 -0.06
CA SER A 454 23.80 -5.86 -1.11
C SER A 454 23.01 -5.67 -2.40
N TYR A 455 21.71 -5.36 -2.33
CA TYR A 455 20.94 -5.01 -3.53
C TYR A 455 21.44 -3.73 -4.19
N LEU A 456 21.63 -2.65 -3.41
CA LEU A 456 22.12 -1.38 -3.98
C LEU A 456 23.45 -1.59 -4.69
N GLU A 457 24.32 -2.36 -4.06
CA GLU A 457 25.61 -2.70 -4.62
C GLU A 457 25.47 -3.57 -5.88
N TRP A 458 24.63 -4.60 -5.88
CA TRP A 458 24.40 -5.44 -7.04
C TRP A 458 23.75 -4.68 -8.20
N GLY A 459 22.60 -4.03 -7.96
CA GLY A 459 21.80 -3.35 -8.97
C GLY A 459 22.49 -2.16 -9.61
N THR A 460 23.28 -1.40 -8.86
CA THR A 460 24.03 -0.27 -9.42
C THR A 460 25.19 -0.71 -10.31
N ARG A 461 25.80 -1.90 -10.09
CA ARG A 461 26.75 -2.45 -11.08
C ARG A 461 26.06 -2.78 -12.40
N LEU A 462 24.85 -3.33 -12.36
CA LEU A 462 24.08 -3.58 -13.58
C LEU A 462 23.77 -2.28 -14.32
N ALA A 463 23.33 -1.24 -13.60
CA ALA A 463 23.11 0.08 -14.19
C ALA A 463 24.39 0.66 -14.82
N PHE A 464 25.53 0.50 -14.16
CA PHE A 464 26.84 0.90 -14.68
C PHE A 464 27.20 0.14 -15.97
N GLU A 465 27.12 -1.19 -15.97
CA GLU A 465 27.41 -2.03 -17.16
C GLU A 465 26.50 -1.67 -18.34
N ASN A 466 25.20 -1.54 -18.09
CA ASN A 466 24.22 -1.19 -19.11
C ASN A 466 24.43 0.21 -19.70
N SER A 467 25.11 1.11 -18.97
CA SER A 467 25.35 2.48 -19.42
C SER A 467 26.52 2.64 -20.39
N GLN A 468 27.36 1.60 -20.54
CA GLN A 468 28.53 1.63 -21.41
C GLN A 468 28.13 1.67 -22.89
N THR A 469 29.02 2.20 -23.74
CA THR A 469 28.74 2.44 -25.17
C THR A 469 28.60 1.18 -26.01
N ASP A 470 29.28 0.11 -25.61
CA ASP A 470 29.33 -1.20 -26.28
C ASP A 470 28.48 -2.26 -25.55
N ALA A 471 27.72 -1.85 -24.54
CA ALA A 471 26.86 -2.73 -23.77
C ALA A 471 25.76 -3.36 -24.65
N ARG A 472 25.57 -4.67 -24.48
CA ARG A 472 24.52 -5.50 -25.10
C ARG A 472 23.62 -6.10 -24.01
N PRO A 473 22.85 -5.28 -23.29
CA PRO A 473 22.02 -5.76 -22.20
C PRO A 473 20.89 -6.67 -22.72
N PRO A 474 20.53 -7.73 -21.98
CA PRO A 474 19.37 -8.55 -22.30
C PRO A 474 18.10 -7.71 -22.20
N GLN A 475 17.33 -7.60 -23.28
CA GLN A 475 16.22 -6.63 -23.37
C GLN A 475 14.95 -7.07 -22.62
N ASN A 476 14.77 -8.38 -22.40
CA ASN A 476 13.53 -8.96 -21.90
C ASN A 476 13.71 -9.67 -20.54
N MET A 477 14.50 -9.10 -19.64
CA MET A 477 14.64 -9.66 -18.29
C MET A 477 13.40 -9.36 -17.43
N PRO A 478 12.99 -10.29 -16.54
CA PRO A 478 11.97 -10.01 -15.55
C PRO A 478 12.44 -8.94 -14.57
N MET A 479 11.50 -8.36 -13.83
CA MET A 479 11.82 -7.51 -12.69
C MET A 479 12.69 -8.27 -11.67
N PRO A 480 13.79 -7.66 -11.19
CA PRO A 480 14.58 -8.27 -10.13
C PRO A 480 13.71 -8.49 -8.89
N ARG A 481 13.93 -9.61 -8.21
CA ARG A 481 13.40 -9.83 -6.86
C ARG A 481 14.56 -9.95 -5.90
N TRP A 482 14.45 -9.28 -4.77
CA TRP A 482 15.45 -9.28 -3.72
C TRP A 482 14.78 -9.52 -2.37
N ASP A 483 15.08 -10.67 -1.79
CA ASP A 483 14.55 -11.12 -0.51
C ASP A 483 15.66 -11.19 0.55
N TRP A 484 15.36 -11.82 1.69
CA TRP A 484 16.34 -12.01 2.77
C TRP A 484 17.45 -13.01 2.42
N HIS A 485 17.26 -13.79 1.36
CA HIS A 485 18.27 -14.72 0.87
C HIS A 485 19.13 -14.05 -0.19
N THR A 486 20.30 -14.61 -0.47
CA THR A 486 21.19 -14.03 -1.50
C THR A 486 20.62 -14.26 -2.89
N SER A 487 19.72 -13.39 -3.34
CA SER A 487 19.06 -13.50 -4.66
C SER A 487 20.03 -13.25 -5.84
N ALA A 488 21.26 -12.82 -5.57
CA ALA A 488 22.33 -12.67 -6.57
C ALA A 488 22.78 -14.01 -7.21
N GLY A 489 22.63 -15.12 -6.50
CA GLY A 489 23.21 -16.42 -6.89
C GLY A 489 24.74 -16.45 -6.87
N PRO A 490 25.36 -17.59 -7.24
CA PRO A 490 26.82 -17.72 -7.28
C PRO A 490 27.45 -16.89 -8.42
N PRO A 491 28.76 -16.57 -8.36
CA PRO A 491 29.46 -15.90 -9.46
C PRO A 491 29.21 -16.59 -10.81
N GLY A 492 28.90 -15.80 -11.84
CA GLY A 492 28.58 -16.31 -13.19
C GLY A 492 27.11 -16.73 -13.39
N SER A 493 26.25 -16.59 -12.38
CA SER A 493 24.80 -16.79 -12.49
C SER A 493 24.11 -15.80 -13.45
N ARG A 494 24.72 -14.63 -13.68
CA ARG A 494 24.15 -13.52 -14.44
C ARG A 494 24.66 -13.47 -15.88
N VAL A 495 23.80 -13.03 -16.78
CA VAL A 495 24.19 -12.58 -18.13
C VAL A 495 24.75 -11.16 -18.01
N SER A 496 26.01 -10.94 -18.40
CA SER A 496 26.60 -9.59 -18.40
C SER A 496 26.16 -8.82 -19.65
N ALA A 497 25.98 -7.50 -19.49
CA ALA A 497 25.77 -6.62 -20.62
C ALA A 497 27.07 -6.27 -21.34
N LEU A 498 28.23 -6.49 -20.71
CA LEU A 498 29.52 -6.24 -21.35
C LEU A 498 29.87 -7.41 -22.28
N PRO A 499 30.53 -7.15 -23.42
CA PRO A 499 31.09 -8.23 -24.23
C PRO A 499 32.01 -9.09 -23.37
N ALA A 500 31.86 -10.42 -23.44
CA ALA A 500 32.82 -11.31 -22.81
C ALA A 500 34.22 -11.00 -23.37
N ASP A 501 35.22 -10.91 -22.51
CA ASP A 501 36.61 -10.92 -22.96
C ASP A 501 36.80 -12.18 -23.81
N ALA A 502 37.04 -12.00 -25.12
CA ALA A 502 37.15 -13.07 -26.10
C ALA A 502 38.28 -14.09 -25.78
N ALA A 503 39.07 -13.84 -24.74
CA ALA A 503 40.15 -14.69 -24.25
C ALA A 503 39.72 -15.72 -23.19
N ALA A 504 38.53 -15.65 -22.60
CA ALA A 504 38.20 -16.41 -21.38
C ALA A 504 37.16 -17.54 -21.53
N SER A 505 36.60 -17.80 -22.71
CA SER A 505 35.71 -18.95 -22.93
C SER A 505 36.03 -19.63 -24.25
N PRO A 506 36.34 -20.95 -24.25
CA PRO A 506 36.46 -21.69 -25.51
C PRO A 506 35.10 -21.64 -26.23
N PRO A 507 35.08 -21.46 -27.57
CA PRO A 507 33.84 -21.51 -28.31
C PRO A 507 33.16 -22.87 -28.07
N ASP A 508 31.84 -22.85 -27.83
CA ASP A 508 31.05 -24.08 -27.80
C ASP A 508 31.28 -24.84 -29.13
N PRO A 509 31.49 -26.16 -29.09
CA PRO A 509 31.66 -26.95 -30.30
C PRO A 509 30.44 -26.76 -31.21
N ALA A 510 30.67 -26.64 -32.52
CA ALA A 510 29.58 -26.59 -33.49
C ALA A 510 28.72 -27.85 -33.33
N PRO A 511 27.38 -27.76 -33.49
CA PRO A 511 26.51 -28.92 -33.40
C PRO A 511 26.91 -29.93 -34.47
N ASP A 512 27.02 -31.21 -34.09
CA ASP A 512 27.16 -32.30 -35.05
C ASP A 512 25.83 -32.42 -35.80
N LEU A 513 25.84 -31.99 -37.06
CA LEU A 513 24.68 -32.13 -37.95
C LEU A 513 24.70 -33.55 -38.55
N PRO A 514 23.55 -34.24 -38.59
CA PRO A 514 23.48 -35.56 -39.20
C PRO A 514 23.82 -35.49 -40.69
N ALA A 515 24.51 -36.51 -41.21
CA ALA A 515 24.73 -36.64 -42.64
C ALA A 515 23.40 -36.87 -43.38
N GLU A 516 23.36 -36.56 -44.68
CA GLU A 516 22.14 -36.72 -45.49
C GLU A 516 21.65 -38.18 -45.47
N GLY A 517 20.48 -38.42 -44.89
CA GLY A 517 19.88 -39.75 -44.73
C GLY A 517 20.18 -40.48 -43.41
N GLU A 518 20.93 -39.87 -42.49
CA GLU A 518 21.18 -40.42 -41.15
C GLU A 518 20.01 -40.14 -40.18
N PRO A 519 19.51 -41.14 -39.42
CA PRO A 519 18.44 -40.94 -38.44
C PRO A 519 18.89 -40.07 -37.26
N LEU A 520 18.01 -39.16 -36.80
CA LEU A 520 18.31 -38.28 -35.69
C LEU A 520 18.32 -39.02 -34.35
N ARG A 521 19.51 -39.11 -33.75
CA ARG A 521 19.72 -39.58 -32.37
C ARG A 521 19.93 -38.44 -31.39
N PHE A 522 19.44 -38.62 -30.16
CA PHE A 522 19.58 -37.63 -29.10
C PHE A 522 21.02 -37.20 -28.81
N ASP A 523 21.90 -38.16 -28.47
CA ASP A 523 23.24 -37.85 -27.95
C ASP A 523 24.15 -37.10 -28.95
N PRO A 524 24.28 -37.53 -30.23
CA PRO A 524 25.12 -36.79 -31.19
C PRO A 524 24.45 -35.51 -31.72
N HIS A 525 23.13 -35.47 -31.91
CA HIS A 525 22.49 -34.39 -32.69
C HIS A 525 21.61 -33.43 -31.89
N VAL A 526 20.97 -33.88 -30.81
CA VAL A 526 19.99 -33.07 -30.04
C VAL A 526 20.63 -32.49 -28.79
N ARG A 527 21.35 -33.33 -28.05
CA ARG A 527 22.10 -32.91 -26.86
C ARG A 527 23.12 -31.82 -27.19
N SER A 528 23.75 -31.89 -28.36
CA SER A 528 24.72 -30.91 -28.85
C SER A 528 24.11 -29.55 -29.22
N LEU A 529 22.77 -29.47 -29.38
CA LEU A 529 22.09 -28.19 -29.61
C LEU A 529 21.99 -27.35 -28.32
N PHE A 530 21.95 -28.00 -27.15
CA PHE A 530 21.85 -27.35 -25.85
C PHE A 530 23.23 -27.07 -25.27
N ARG A 531 23.56 -25.79 -25.06
CA ARG A 531 24.84 -25.37 -24.48
C ARG A 531 24.91 -25.76 -23.02
N ALA A 532 26.12 -25.81 -22.48
CA ALA A 532 26.31 -26.02 -21.04
C ALA A 532 25.61 -24.93 -20.19
N GLY A 533 25.51 -23.71 -20.72
CA GLY A 533 24.72 -22.63 -20.14
C GLY A 533 23.23 -22.93 -20.10
N ASP A 534 22.66 -23.39 -21.21
CA ASP A 534 21.24 -23.74 -21.34
C ASP A 534 20.86 -24.80 -20.29
N ARG A 535 21.68 -25.86 -20.16
CA ARG A 535 21.48 -26.91 -19.17
C ARG A 535 21.49 -26.37 -17.73
N ARG A 536 22.46 -25.52 -17.38
CA ARG A 536 22.52 -24.92 -16.04
C ARG A 536 21.32 -24.04 -15.74
N SER A 537 20.84 -23.28 -16.73
CA SER A 537 19.65 -22.43 -16.58
C SER A 537 18.36 -23.23 -16.42
N MET A 538 18.31 -24.47 -16.92
CA MET A 538 17.13 -25.32 -16.87
C MET A 538 17.17 -26.41 -15.79
N SER A 539 18.32 -26.66 -15.16
CA SER A 539 18.50 -27.78 -14.22
C SER A 539 17.61 -27.73 -12.98
N PHE A 540 16.98 -26.59 -12.69
CA PHE A 540 15.98 -26.47 -11.62
C PHE A 540 14.62 -27.10 -12.00
N ALA A 541 14.35 -27.25 -13.30
CA ALA A 541 13.12 -27.83 -13.84
C ALA A 541 13.36 -29.26 -14.36
N PHE A 542 14.33 -29.44 -15.25
CA PHE A 542 14.73 -30.74 -15.82
C PHE A 542 16.09 -30.63 -16.55
N ASP A 543 16.75 -31.76 -16.83
CA ASP A 543 18.08 -31.79 -17.43
C ASP A 543 18.02 -31.81 -18.98
N LEU A 544 18.48 -30.73 -19.62
CA LEU A 544 18.55 -30.62 -21.08
C LEU A 544 19.57 -31.56 -21.76
N TRP A 545 20.40 -32.27 -20.99
CA TRP A 545 21.26 -33.34 -21.49
C TRP A 545 20.77 -34.74 -21.11
N SER A 546 19.59 -34.86 -20.50
CA SER A 546 18.90 -36.13 -20.28
C SER A 546 17.92 -36.39 -21.43
N HIS A 547 18.06 -37.55 -22.07
CA HIS A 547 17.16 -37.95 -23.16
C HIS A 547 15.70 -38.01 -22.69
N ASP A 548 15.47 -38.66 -21.54
CA ASP A 548 14.13 -38.86 -20.99
C ASP A 548 13.45 -37.53 -20.65
N ASP A 549 14.18 -36.59 -20.05
CA ASP A 549 13.67 -35.27 -19.69
C ASP A 549 13.34 -34.45 -20.93
N VAL A 550 14.27 -34.35 -21.88
CA VAL A 550 14.05 -33.59 -23.10
C VAL A 550 12.91 -34.19 -23.91
N ARG A 551 12.78 -35.52 -23.95
CA ARG A 551 11.67 -36.22 -24.60
C ARG A 551 10.33 -35.94 -23.92
N ALA A 552 10.27 -36.01 -22.59
CA ALA A 552 9.05 -35.76 -21.82
C ALA A 552 8.53 -34.31 -22.00
N HIS A 553 9.45 -33.36 -22.18
CA HIS A 553 9.14 -31.94 -22.31
C HIS A 553 9.22 -31.40 -23.75
N ALA A 554 9.44 -32.26 -24.74
CA ALA A 554 9.75 -31.87 -26.11
C ALA A 554 8.73 -30.90 -26.76
N PRO A 555 7.40 -31.07 -26.62
CA PRO A 555 6.44 -30.13 -27.19
C PRO A 555 6.56 -28.71 -26.59
N ALA A 556 6.74 -28.61 -25.27
CA ALA A 556 6.87 -27.34 -24.57
C ALA A 556 8.20 -26.65 -24.88
N ILE A 557 9.28 -27.43 -25.01
CA ILE A 557 10.58 -26.92 -25.46
C ILE A 557 10.46 -26.37 -26.88
N LEU A 558 9.87 -27.12 -27.81
CA LEU A 558 9.72 -26.70 -29.20
C LEU A 558 8.87 -25.43 -29.34
N GLU A 559 7.80 -25.30 -28.55
CA GLU A 559 6.99 -24.08 -28.50
C GLU A 559 7.81 -22.86 -28.08
N ARG A 560 8.60 -23.00 -27.00
CA ARG A 560 9.47 -21.92 -26.51
C ARG A 560 10.63 -21.58 -27.44
N LEU A 561 11.18 -22.58 -28.14
CA LEU A 561 12.18 -22.36 -29.19
C LEU A 561 11.58 -21.59 -30.37
N ARG A 562 10.36 -21.94 -30.82
CA ARG A 562 9.67 -21.28 -31.94
C ARG A 562 9.28 -19.83 -31.64
N ASN A 563 8.86 -19.54 -30.41
CA ASN A 563 8.49 -18.19 -30.01
C ASN A 563 9.69 -17.34 -29.53
N GLY A 564 10.91 -17.92 -29.53
CA GLY A 564 12.15 -17.23 -29.18
C GLY A 564 12.33 -16.91 -27.70
N SER A 565 11.48 -17.44 -26.81
CA SER A 565 11.62 -17.27 -25.36
C SER A 565 12.67 -18.19 -24.72
N MET A 566 13.19 -19.15 -25.48
CA MET A 566 14.25 -20.05 -25.07
C MET A 566 15.32 -20.15 -26.18
N PRO A 567 16.62 -20.09 -25.83
CA PRO A 567 17.17 -19.74 -24.52
C PRO A 567 17.01 -18.24 -24.19
N CYS A 568 17.08 -17.90 -22.90
CA CYS A 568 16.78 -16.55 -22.40
C CYS A 568 17.76 -15.45 -22.87
N ASP A 569 18.89 -15.84 -23.45
CA ASP A 569 19.96 -14.99 -23.95
C ASP A 569 19.96 -14.85 -25.50
N GLY A 570 19.01 -15.47 -26.21
CA GLY A 570 18.82 -15.25 -27.64
C GLY A 570 18.16 -16.42 -28.38
N ALA A 571 17.30 -16.12 -29.36
CA ALA A 571 16.57 -17.13 -30.12
C ALA A 571 17.50 -18.05 -30.95
N TRP A 572 17.13 -19.32 -31.08
CA TRP A 572 17.82 -20.25 -31.97
C TRP A 572 17.61 -19.90 -33.45
N PRO A 573 18.62 -20.15 -34.32
CA PRO A 573 18.43 -20.15 -35.77
C PRO A 573 17.36 -21.16 -36.20
N ALA A 574 16.61 -20.83 -37.25
CA ALA A 574 15.52 -21.67 -37.78
C ALA A 574 15.96 -23.11 -38.10
N GLU A 575 17.20 -23.29 -38.53
CA GLU A 575 17.80 -24.60 -38.82
C GLU A 575 17.87 -25.51 -37.58
N ARG A 576 18.30 -24.98 -36.42
CA ARG A 576 18.35 -25.75 -35.17
C ARG A 576 16.96 -26.09 -34.65
N ILE A 577 16.02 -25.16 -34.78
CA ILE A 577 14.61 -25.40 -34.44
C ILE A 577 14.03 -26.51 -35.33
N GLY A 578 14.35 -26.48 -36.63
CA GLY A 578 13.96 -27.52 -37.59
C GLY A 578 14.53 -28.89 -37.23
N LEU A 579 15.80 -28.96 -36.82
CA LEU A 579 16.44 -30.20 -36.41
C LEU A 579 15.79 -30.80 -35.15
N PHE A 580 15.49 -29.97 -34.15
CA PHE A 580 14.79 -30.41 -32.94
C PHE A 580 13.36 -30.86 -33.24
N ALA A 581 12.63 -30.12 -34.09
CA ALA A 581 11.28 -30.51 -34.53
C ALA A 581 11.29 -31.87 -35.26
N ARG A 582 12.26 -32.09 -36.15
CA ARG A 582 12.40 -33.35 -36.88
C ARG A 582 12.71 -34.52 -35.95
N TRP A 583 13.54 -34.33 -34.92
CA TRP A 583 13.80 -35.37 -33.91
C TRP A 583 12.52 -35.81 -33.18
N ILE A 584 11.64 -34.85 -32.87
CA ILE A 584 10.34 -35.13 -32.25
C ILE A 584 9.46 -35.95 -33.20
N GLU A 585 9.41 -35.56 -34.48
CA GLU A 585 8.63 -36.24 -35.53
C GLU A 585 9.15 -37.67 -35.81
N GLU A 586 10.46 -37.88 -35.71
CA GLU A 586 11.12 -39.19 -35.85
C GLU A 586 10.96 -40.09 -34.59
N GLY A 587 10.16 -39.66 -33.61
CA GLY A 587 9.80 -40.45 -32.42
C GLY A 587 10.64 -40.18 -31.18
N ALA A 588 11.46 -39.13 -31.20
CA ALA A 588 12.33 -38.67 -30.10
C ALA A 588 13.26 -39.78 -29.58
N GLN A 589 13.95 -40.47 -30.51
CA GLN A 589 14.84 -41.59 -30.20
C GLN A 589 16.24 -41.18 -29.74
#